data_AF-A0AAV7JIY4-F1
#
_entry.id   AF-A0AAV7JIY4-F1
#
_cell.length_a   1.000
_cell.length_b   1.000
_cell.length_c   1.000
_cell.angle_alpha   90.00
_cell.angle_beta   90.00
_cell.angle_gamma   90.00
#
_symmetry.space_group_name_H-M   'P 1'
#
loop_
_entity.id
_entity.type
_entity.pdbx_description
1 polymer ?
#
loop_
_entity_poly.entity_id
_entity_poly.type
_entity_poly.pdbx_seq_one_letter_code
_entity_poly.pdbx_strand_id
1 'polypeptide(L)'
;MPRSRRKFVYRTILRYKQIGGVKDKARSGRPSSLTTPRLVKRVRGRIRVNPRRSMRKMAVDLQVPRHTIQNVVNTKLGMYSFKRTKVHHLTDQVKQKRMSRCKGLLERHANHGLETTLFSDEKIFTIQEVTNSQNDRIISATRSSIPEKYRYVSRIQKPQSVMVWAGVSATGRTPLIFVPLE
;
A
#
# COMPACT_ATOMS: atom_id res chain seq x y z
N MET A 1 -48.99 25.30 -13.98
CA MET A 1 -47.68 25.52 -13.34
C MET A 1 -47.85 26.44 -12.13
N PRO A 2 -47.48 26.04 -10.90
CA PRO A 2 -47.62 26.91 -9.74
C PRO A 2 -46.73 28.16 -9.88
N ARG A 3 -47.29 29.35 -9.61
CA ARG A 3 -46.53 30.62 -9.62
C ARG A 3 -45.49 30.60 -8.50
N SER A 4 -44.22 30.76 -8.87
CA SER A 4 -43.13 30.95 -7.91
C SER A 4 -43.35 32.20 -7.06
N ARG A 5 -43.23 32.07 -5.73
CA ARG A 5 -43.44 33.18 -4.79
C ARG A 5 -42.41 34.30 -5.06
N ARG A 6 -42.83 35.57 -5.15
CA ARG A 6 -41.95 36.75 -5.35
C ARG A 6 -40.72 36.75 -4.44
N LYS A 7 -40.90 36.36 -3.17
CA LYS A 7 -39.82 36.25 -2.15
C LYS A 7 -38.73 35.23 -2.53
N PHE A 8 -39.10 34.14 -3.20
CA PHE A 8 -38.14 33.15 -3.71
C PHE A 8 -37.31 33.72 -4.85
N VAL A 9 -37.96 34.35 -5.84
CA VAL A 9 -37.28 35.00 -6.98
C VAL A 9 -36.29 36.06 -6.51
N TYR A 10 -36.71 36.95 -5.61
CA TYR A 10 -35.84 37.98 -5.04
C TYR A 10 -34.62 37.38 -4.32
N ARG A 11 -34.82 36.37 -3.45
CA ARG A 11 -33.72 35.68 -2.75
C ARG A 11 -32.75 35.00 -3.70
N THR A 12 -33.25 34.41 -4.78
CA THR A 12 -32.43 33.76 -5.81
C THR A 12 -31.59 34.77 -6.58
N ILE A 13 -32.16 35.90 -7.00
CA ILE A 13 -31.43 36.99 -7.67
C ILE A 13 -30.35 37.56 -6.74
N LEU A 14 -30.69 37.82 -5.47
CA LEU A 14 -29.74 38.35 -4.49
C LEU A 14 -28.58 37.38 -4.24
N ARG A 15 -28.90 36.08 -4.10
CA ARG A 15 -27.90 35.01 -3.96
C ARG A 15 -26.99 34.94 -5.18
N TYR A 16 -27.56 35.00 -6.39
CA TYR A 16 -26.81 34.96 -7.64
C TYR A 16 -25.85 36.14 -7.76
N LYS A 17 -26.32 37.37 -7.46
CA LYS A 17 -25.48 38.58 -7.44
C LYS A 17 -24.33 38.49 -6.42
N GLN A 18 -24.51 37.80 -5.29
CA GLN A 18 -23.47 37.64 -4.27
C GLN A 18 -22.43 36.56 -4.58
N ILE A 19 -22.85 35.42 -5.15
CA ILE A 19 -21.99 34.24 -5.33
C ILE A 19 -21.43 34.16 -6.76
N GLY A 20 -22.09 34.80 -7.73
CA GLY A 20 -21.75 34.71 -9.15
C GLY A 20 -22.10 33.37 -9.79
N GLY A 21 -22.98 32.57 -9.16
CA GLY A 21 -23.31 31.24 -9.65
C GLY A 21 -24.67 30.71 -9.20
N VAL A 22 -25.11 29.62 -9.84
CA VAL A 22 -26.43 29.00 -9.60
C VAL A 22 -26.42 28.07 -8.37
N LYS A 23 -25.23 27.63 -7.92
CA LYS A 23 -25.07 26.73 -6.77
C LYS A 23 -25.61 27.34 -5.47
N ASP A 24 -26.13 26.49 -4.60
CA ASP A 24 -26.51 26.86 -3.24
C ASP A 24 -25.28 27.32 -2.43
N LYS A 25 -25.50 28.19 -1.43
CA LYS A 25 -24.47 28.51 -0.44
C LYS A 25 -24.06 27.25 0.32
N ALA A 26 -22.78 27.17 0.70
CA ALA A 26 -22.32 26.15 1.63
C ALA A 26 -23.17 26.19 2.90
N ARG A 27 -23.83 25.06 3.20
CA ARG A 27 -24.62 24.92 4.43
C ARG A 27 -23.66 24.64 5.58
N SER A 28 -23.94 25.21 6.75
CA SER A 28 -23.12 25.03 7.96
C SER A 28 -23.01 23.57 8.40
N GLY A 29 -23.98 22.73 8.04
CA GLY A 29 -24.02 21.31 8.38
C GLY A 29 -24.18 21.07 9.89
N ARG A 30 -24.25 19.80 10.29
CA ARG A 30 -24.28 19.43 11.71
C ARG A 30 -22.88 19.55 12.30
N PRO A 31 -22.69 20.24 13.44
CA PRO A 31 -21.39 20.28 14.11
C PRO A 31 -20.96 18.87 14.53
N SER A 32 -19.67 18.57 14.39
CA SER A 32 -19.12 17.28 14.81
C SER A 32 -19.00 17.23 16.33
N SER A 33 -19.70 16.30 16.98
CA SER A 33 -19.66 16.12 18.43
C SER A 33 -18.37 15.44 18.91
N LEU A 34 -17.89 14.44 18.16
CA LEU A 34 -16.77 13.59 18.58
C LEU A 34 -15.42 13.97 17.95
N THR A 35 -15.41 14.56 16.76
CA THR A 35 -14.17 14.87 16.01
C THR A 35 -13.73 16.32 16.24
N THR A 36 -13.52 16.68 17.51
CA THR A 36 -13.07 18.03 17.88
C THR A 36 -11.63 18.29 17.41
N PRO A 37 -11.25 19.55 17.13
CA PRO A 37 -9.87 19.92 16.80
C PRO A 37 -8.85 19.44 17.85
N ARG A 38 -9.24 19.46 19.13
CA ARG A 38 -8.43 18.94 20.24
C ARG A 38 -8.19 17.44 20.11
N LEU A 39 -9.20 16.63 19.76
CA LEU A 39 -9.02 15.20 19.52
C LEU A 39 -8.10 14.96 18.31
N VAL A 40 -8.31 15.68 17.21
CA VAL A 40 -7.46 15.57 16.00
C VAL A 40 -6.00 15.84 16.34
N LYS A 41 -5.72 16.91 17.11
CA LYS A 41 -4.36 17.23 17.57
C LYS A 41 -3.75 16.11 18.42
N ARG A 42 -4.53 15.53 19.36
CA ARG A 42 -4.07 14.42 20.21
C ARG A 42 -3.78 13.14 19.43
N VAL A 43 -4.63 12.79 18.46
CA VAL A 43 -4.42 11.61 17.60
C VAL A 43 -3.18 11.81 16.72
N ARG A 44 -3.03 12.98 16.10
CA ARG A 44 -1.83 13.33 15.31
C ARG A 44 -0.56 13.22 16.14
N GLY A 45 -0.57 13.73 17.38
CA GLY A 45 0.57 13.62 18.29
C GLY A 45 0.94 12.16 18.59
N ARG A 46 -0.04 11.30 18.89
CA ARG A 46 0.21 9.87 19.15
C ARG A 46 0.79 9.15 17.93
N ILE A 47 0.29 9.43 16.73
CA ILE A 47 0.82 8.85 15.48
C ILE A 47 2.25 9.32 15.23
N ARG A 48 2.56 10.59 15.46
CA ARG A 48 3.91 11.14 15.30
C ARG A 48 4.93 10.45 16.22
N VAL A 49 4.54 10.16 17.46
CA VAL A 49 5.42 9.47 18.42
C VAL A 49 5.58 7.99 18.07
N ASN A 50 4.48 7.30 17.75
CA ASN A 50 4.51 5.88 17.41
C ASN A 50 3.49 5.55 16.32
N PRO A 51 3.91 5.56 15.03
CA PRO A 51 3.02 5.24 13.91
C PRO A 51 2.60 3.77 13.87
N ARG A 52 3.24 2.89 14.65
CA ARG A 52 2.89 1.46 14.75
C ARG A 52 1.73 1.20 15.71
N ARG A 53 1.27 2.21 16.47
CA ARG A 53 0.19 2.04 17.45
C ARG A 53 -1.13 1.80 16.71
N SER A 54 -1.87 0.78 17.13
CA SER A 54 -3.16 0.46 16.51
C SER A 54 -4.21 1.51 16.85
N MET A 55 -5.14 1.76 15.91
CA MET A 55 -6.28 2.66 16.15
C MET A 55 -7.14 2.19 17.34
N ARG A 56 -7.23 0.88 17.58
CA ARG A 56 -7.93 0.30 18.74
C ARG A 56 -7.27 0.69 20.06
N LYS A 57 -5.93 0.61 20.17
CA LYS A 57 -5.22 1.05 21.37
C LYS A 57 -5.40 2.55 21.60
N MET A 58 -5.25 3.36 20.54
CA MET A 58 -5.49 4.80 20.63
C MET A 58 -6.91 5.15 21.09
N ALA A 59 -7.91 4.39 20.64
CA ALA A 59 -9.31 4.56 21.05
C ALA A 59 -9.48 4.35 22.56
N VAL A 60 -8.87 3.28 23.11
CA VAL A 60 -8.87 3.00 24.55
C VAL A 60 -8.17 4.12 25.33
N ASP A 61 -6.96 4.53 24.92
CA ASP A 61 -6.20 5.56 25.64
C ASP A 61 -6.88 6.94 25.64
N LEU A 62 -7.69 7.21 24.62
CA LEU A 62 -8.41 8.46 24.45
C LEU A 62 -9.86 8.38 24.92
N GLN A 63 -10.29 7.20 25.39
CA GLN A 63 -11.67 6.92 25.80
C GLN A 63 -12.70 7.34 24.74
N VAL A 64 -12.40 7.04 23.47
CA VAL A 64 -13.30 7.31 22.34
C VAL A 64 -13.58 6.04 21.56
N PRO A 65 -14.73 5.95 20.87
CA PRO A 65 -15.00 4.81 20.01
C PRO A 65 -13.96 4.65 18.89
N ARG A 66 -13.65 3.40 18.52
CA ARG A 66 -12.71 3.09 17.44
C ARG A 66 -13.08 3.78 16.11
N HIS A 67 -14.37 3.83 15.77
CA HIS A 67 -14.83 4.43 14.51
C HIS A 67 -14.51 5.93 14.46
N THR A 68 -14.51 6.62 15.61
CA THR A 68 -14.12 8.03 15.70
C THR A 68 -12.64 8.21 15.39
N ILE A 69 -11.77 7.37 15.96
CA ILE A 69 -10.35 7.38 15.62
C ILE A 69 -10.14 7.11 14.14
N GLN A 70 -10.84 6.14 13.56
CA GLN A 70 -10.73 5.82 12.14
C GLN A 70 -11.15 7.00 11.25
N ASN A 71 -12.26 7.69 11.57
CA ASN A 71 -12.69 8.90 10.86
C ASN A 71 -11.65 10.04 11.00
N VAL A 72 -11.10 10.24 12.20
CA VAL A 72 -10.02 11.22 12.41
C VAL A 72 -8.81 10.91 11.53
N VAL A 73 -8.34 9.65 11.53
CA VAL A 73 -7.16 9.23 10.76
C VAL A 73 -7.40 9.36 9.26
N ASN A 74 -8.48 8.77 8.75
CA ASN A 74 -8.72 8.68 7.31
C ASN A 74 -9.21 10.01 6.71
N THR A 75 -10.19 10.65 7.36
CA THR A 75 -10.89 11.81 6.76
C THR A 75 -10.30 13.14 7.22
N LYS A 76 -9.89 13.28 8.49
CA LYS A 76 -9.36 14.56 9.00
C LYS A 76 -7.84 14.69 8.85
N LEU A 77 -7.11 13.59 8.94
CA LEU A 77 -5.66 13.57 8.76
C LEU A 77 -5.23 13.10 7.37
N GLY A 78 -6.12 12.48 6.59
CA GLY A 78 -5.77 11.95 5.25
C GLY A 78 -4.75 10.81 5.31
N MET A 79 -4.67 10.09 6.43
CA MET A 79 -3.67 9.04 6.66
C MET A 79 -4.27 7.65 6.41
N TYR A 80 -3.42 6.73 5.96
CA TYR A 80 -3.81 5.35 5.66
C TYR A 80 -2.92 4.36 6.40
N SER A 81 -3.46 3.16 6.66
CA SER A 81 -2.70 2.07 7.25
C SER A 81 -1.96 1.29 6.16
N PHE A 82 -0.64 1.36 6.16
CA PHE A 82 0.20 0.60 5.24
C PHE A 82 0.75 -0.67 5.90
N LYS A 83 0.91 -1.73 5.10
CA LYS A 83 1.58 -2.96 5.55
C LYS A 83 3.08 -2.71 5.62
N ARG A 84 3.72 -3.10 6.72
CA ARG A 84 5.18 -3.09 6.83
C ARG A 84 5.74 -4.26 6.04
N THR A 85 6.62 -3.97 5.10
CA THR A 85 7.33 -5.00 4.32
C THR A 85 8.54 -5.49 5.11
N LYS A 86 8.76 -6.81 5.13
CA LYS A 86 10.00 -7.38 5.65
C LYS A 86 11.12 -7.10 4.64
N VAL A 87 12.25 -6.60 5.12
CA VAL A 87 13.43 -6.33 4.30
C VAL A 87 14.64 -6.99 4.96
N HIS A 88 15.67 -7.29 4.17
CA HIS A 88 16.93 -7.79 4.70
C HIS A 88 17.55 -6.78 5.66
N HIS A 89 18.08 -7.27 6.78
CA HIS A 89 18.80 -6.44 7.73
C HIS A 89 20.15 -6.03 7.14
N LEU A 90 20.39 -4.72 7.05
CA LEU A 90 21.66 -4.17 6.57
C LEU A 90 22.40 -3.52 7.75
N THR A 91 23.59 -4.01 8.05
CA THR A 91 24.51 -3.36 8.99
C THR A 91 25.08 -2.08 8.39
N ASP A 92 25.54 -1.15 9.23
CA ASP A 92 26.06 0.13 8.74
C ASP A 92 27.31 -0.04 7.87
N GLN A 93 28.16 -1.03 8.16
CA GLN A 93 29.28 -1.40 7.29
C GLN A 93 28.82 -1.86 5.91
N VAL A 94 27.77 -2.69 5.82
CA VAL A 94 27.21 -3.13 4.54
C VAL A 94 26.60 -1.95 3.78
N LYS A 95 25.95 -1.00 4.46
CA LYS A 95 25.42 0.22 3.83
C LYS A 95 26.54 1.06 3.23
N GLN A 96 27.65 1.26 3.95
CA GLN A 96 28.81 1.99 3.46
C GLN A 96 29.45 1.31 2.24
N LYS A 97 29.66 -0.01 2.31
CA LYS A 97 30.16 -0.79 1.16
C LYS A 97 29.24 -0.68 -0.05
N ARG A 98 27.92 -0.77 0.14
CA ARG A 98 26.94 -0.58 -0.94
C ARG A 98 27.02 0.82 -1.53
N MET A 99 27.09 1.86 -0.70
CA MET A 99 27.19 3.25 -1.17
C MET A 99 28.45 3.48 -2.01
N SER A 100 29.61 3.05 -1.53
CA SER A 100 30.89 3.17 -2.26
C SER A 100 30.84 2.42 -3.59
N ARG A 101 30.35 1.18 -3.60
CA ARG A 101 30.19 0.39 -4.84
C ARG A 101 29.22 1.05 -5.81
N CYS A 102 28.08 1.55 -5.35
CA CYS A 102 27.11 2.24 -6.21
C CYS A 102 27.72 3.50 -6.84
N LYS A 103 28.48 4.31 -6.10
CA LYS A 103 29.19 5.46 -6.68
C LYS A 103 30.18 5.05 -7.75
N GLY A 104 31.02 4.03 -7.47
CA GLY A 104 31.97 3.52 -8.46
C GLY A 104 31.30 2.92 -9.71
N LEU A 105 30.14 2.26 -9.55
CA LEU A 105 29.36 1.77 -10.69
C LEU A 105 28.77 2.93 -11.52
N LEU A 106 28.25 3.98 -10.88
CA LEU A 106 27.74 5.16 -11.57
C LEU A 106 28.83 5.86 -12.37
N GLU A 107 30.01 6.05 -11.78
CA GLU A 107 31.17 6.64 -12.46
C GLU A 107 31.64 5.77 -13.64
N ARG A 108 31.77 4.46 -13.41
CA ARG A 108 32.19 3.50 -14.45
C ARG A 108 31.28 3.48 -15.67
N HIS A 109 29.98 3.66 -15.46
CA HIS A 109 28.97 3.57 -16.53
C HIS A 109 28.41 4.93 -16.96
N ALA A 110 29.03 6.05 -16.57
CA ALA A 110 28.55 7.40 -16.86
C ALA A 110 28.46 7.72 -18.37
N ASN A 111 29.38 7.18 -19.17
CA ASN A 111 29.54 7.51 -20.60
C ASN A 111 29.36 6.28 -21.50
N HIS A 112 28.44 5.36 -21.18
CA HIS A 112 28.23 4.04 -21.81
C HIS A 112 29.09 2.90 -21.22
N GLY A 113 28.53 1.69 -21.15
CA GLY A 113 29.22 0.50 -20.62
C GLY A 113 28.30 -0.61 -20.09
N LEU A 114 26.99 -0.37 -19.99
CA LEU A 114 26.04 -1.43 -19.64
C LEU A 114 25.83 -2.42 -20.81
N GLU A 115 26.01 -1.96 -22.06
CA GLU A 115 25.88 -2.78 -23.26
C GLU A 115 26.85 -3.98 -23.29
N THR A 116 28.04 -3.82 -22.70
CA THR A 116 29.07 -4.87 -22.60
C THR A 116 29.07 -5.60 -21.26
N THR A 117 28.15 -5.27 -20.35
CA THR A 117 28.06 -5.89 -19.03
C THR A 117 27.15 -7.12 -19.08
N LEU A 118 27.69 -8.28 -18.71
CA LEU A 118 26.91 -9.50 -18.49
C LEU A 118 26.55 -9.60 -17.01
N PHE A 119 25.26 -9.56 -16.68
CA PHE A 119 24.73 -9.85 -15.35
C PHE A 119 24.40 -11.33 -15.26
N SER A 120 24.85 -12.03 -14.23
CA SER A 120 24.51 -13.45 -14.03
C SER A 120 24.03 -13.68 -12.61
N ASP A 121 23.16 -14.67 -12.44
CA ASP A 121 22.63 -15.10 -11.14
C ASP A 121 22.09 -16.54 -11.25
N GLU A 122 22.00 -17.22 -10.12
CA GLU A 122 21.34 -18.51 -9.97
C GLU A 122 19.94 -18.35 -9.40
N LYS A 123 18.97 -19.04 -9.99
CA LYS A 123 17.61 -19.08 -9.48
C LYS A 123 17.13 -20.51 -9.28
N ILE A 124 16.67 -20.80 -8.07
CA ILE A 124 15.91 -22.03 -7.78
C ILE A 124 14.43 -21.82 -8.16
N PHE A 125 13.91 -22.75 -8.95
CA PHE A 125 12.50 -22.91 -9.31
C PHE A 125 11.93 -24.16 -8.66
N THR A 126 10.84 -24.04 -7.91
CA THR A 126 10.14 -25.17 -7.29
C THR A 126 9.03 -25.68 -8.21
N ILE A 127 8.87 -26.99 -8.33
CA ILE A 127 7.84 -27.62 -9.19
C ILE A 127 6.42 -27.50 -8.60
N GLN A 128 6.29 -27.16 -7.31
CA GLN A 128 5.00 -27.02 -6.62
C GLN A 128 4.18 -25.80 -7.09
N GLU A 129 2.86 -25.90 -6.89
CA GLU A 129 1.92 -24.79 -7.08
C GLU A 129 2.29 -23.59 -6.20
N VAL A 130 2.52 -22.44 -6.85
CA VAL A 130 2.80 -21.17 -6.17
C VAL A 130 1.47 -20.53 -5.76
N THR A 131 1.11 -20.68 -4.49
CA THR A 131 -0.11 -20.04 -3.95
C THR A 131 0.13 -18.59 -3.58
N ASN A 132 -0.56 -17.66 -4.23
CA ASN A 132 -0.70 -16.28 -3.82
C ASN A 132 -1.86 -16.12 -2.82
N SER A 133 -1.54 -16.12 -1.52
CA SER A 133 -2.54 -15.97 -0.44
C SER A 133 -3.48 -14.75 -0.53
N GLN A 134 -3.15 -13.72 -1.31
CA GLN A 134 -4.04 -12.57 -1.50
C GLN A 134 -5.06 -12.80 -2.61
N ASN A 135 -4.65 -13.44 -3.70
CA ASN A 135 -5.44 -13.57 -4.93
C ASN A 135 -6.10 -14.96 -5.05
N ASP A 136 -5.48 -16.00 -4.51
CA ASP A 136 -5.98 -17.38 -4.55
C ASP A 136 -7.04 -17.56 -3.45
N ARG A 137 -8.22 -17.00 -3.73
CA ARG A 137 -9.36 -16.98 -2.84
C ARG A 137 -10.51 -17.77 -3.46
N ILE A 138 -11.18 -18.54 -2.62
CA ILE A 138 -12.33 -19.36 -3.00
C ILE A 138 -13.60 -18.63 -2.58
N ILE A 139 -14.53 -18.44 -3.50
CA ILE A 139 -15.85 -17.88 -3.22
C ILE A 139 -16.75 -19.03 -2.79
N SER A 140 -17.32 -18.94 -1.59
CA SER A 140 -18.26 -19.93 -1.06
C SER A 140 -19.11 -19.32 0.04
N ALA A 141 -20.36 -19.77 0.18
CA ALA A 141 -21.27 -19.33 1.24
C ALA A 141 -20.78 -19.79 2.63
N THR A 142 -20.27 -21.02 2.72
CA THR A 142 -19.67 -21.58 3.93
C THR A 142 -18.39 -22.35 3.60
N ARG A 143 -17.53 -22.58 4.59
CA ARG A 143 -16.29 -23.34 4.37
C ARG A 143 -16.56 -24.83 4.12
N SER A 144 -17.64 -25.37 4.71
CA SER A 144 -18.06 -26.77 4.56
C SER A 144 -18.56 -27.11 3.16
N SER A 145 -19.17 -26.16 2.43
CA SER A 145 -19.63 -26.37 1.06
C SER A 145 -18.52 -26.39 0.00
N ILE A 146 -17.28 -26.05 0.37
CA ILE A 146 -16.13 -26.09 -0.55
C ILE A 146 -15.66 -27.53 -0.70
N PRO A 147 -15.62 -28.13 -1.91
CA PRO A 147 -15.03 -29.45 -2.11
C PRO A 147 -13.57 -29.50 -1.61
N GLU A 148 -13.18 -30.60 -0.98
CA GLU A 148 -11.88 -30.73 -0.31
C GLU A 148 -10.69 -30.42 -1.23
N LYS A 149 -10.77 -30.88 -2.50
CA LYS A 149 -9.76 -30.61 -3.54
C LYS A 149 -9.48 -29.13 -3.80
N TYR A 150 -10.44 -28.24 -3.54
CA TYR A 150 -10.25 -26.79 -3.69
C TYR A 150 -9.89 -26.12 -2.37
N ARG A 151 -10.18 -26.76 -1.24
CA ARG A 151 -10.07 -26.15 0.10
C ARG A 151 -8.61 -26.05 0.57
N TYR A 152 -7.75 -26.93 0.06
CA TYR A 152 -6.37 -27.08 0.51
C TYR A 152 -5.44 -27.14 -0.68
N VAL A 153 -4.28 -26.51 -0.54
CA VAL A 153 -3.13 -26.73 -1.42
C VAL A 153 -2.08 -27.48 -0.61
N SER A 154 -1.72 -28.67 -1.06
CA SER A 154 -0.73 -29.51 -0.40
C SER A 154 0.67 -28.91 -0.55
N ARG A 155 1.47 -28.98 0.51
CA ARG A 155 2.88 -28.55 0.50
C ARG A 155 3.72 -29.72 0.97
N ILE A 156 4.66 -30.14 0.14
CA ILE A 156 5.66 -31.15 0.48
C ILE A 156 6.87 -30.43 1.08
N GLN A 157 7.39 -30.93 2.19
CA GLN A 157 8.64 -30.45 2.77
C GLN A 157 9.79 -30.76 1.81
N LYS A 158 10.64 -29.76 1.51
CA LYS A 158 11.70 -29.83 0.48
C LYS A 158 11.13 -30.21 -0.90
N PRO A 159 10.36 -29.31 -1.55
CA PRO A 159 9.88 -29.56 -2.91
C PRO A 159 11.03 -29.91 -3.84
N GLN A 160 10.76 -30.81 -4.79
CA GLN A 160 11.64 -30.95 -5.94
C GLN A 160 11.76 -29.58 -6.62
N SER A 161 13.01 -29.21 -6.87
CA SER A 161 13.36 -27.92 -7.42
C SER A 161 14.45 -28.09 -8.45
N VAL A 162 14.63 -27.07 -9.27
CA VAL A 162 15.62 -27.02 -10.33
C VAL A 162 16.37 -25.70 -10.17
N MET A 163 17.70 -25.75 -10.10
CA MET A 163 18.53 -24.56 -10.13
C MET A 163 18.88 -24.24 -11.58
N VAL A 164 18.66 -22.99 -11.96
CA VAL A 164 18.99 -22.49 -13.30
C VAL A 164 19.95 -21.32 -13.14
N TRP A 165 21.07 -21.39 -13.82
CA TRP A 165 21.98 -20.27 -14.03
C TRP A 165 21.70 -19.62 -15.38
N ALA A 166 21.73 -18.29 -15.42
CA ALA A 166 21.65 -17.53 -16.66
C ALA A 166 22.43 -16.22 -16.56
N GLY A 167 23.04 -15.83 -17.67
CA GLY A 167 23.56 -14.49 -17.90
C GLY A 167 22.62 -13.68 -18.80
N VAL A 168 22.49 -12.38 -18.52
CA VAL A 168 21.74 -11.41 -19.32
C VAL A 168 22.58 -10.15 -19.54
N SER A 169 22.65 -9.70 -20.77
CA SER A 169 23.25 -8.42 -21.18
C SER A 169 22.22 -7.62 -21.98
N ALA A 170 22.61 -6.43 -22.45
CA ALA A 170 21.74 -5.63 -23.31
C ALA A 170 21.44 -6.29 -24.67
N THR A 171 22.36 -7.14 -25.16
CA THR A 171 22.23 -7.82 -26.46
C THR A 171 21.46 -9.14 -26.40
N GLY A 172 21.22 -9.69 -25.21
CA GLY A 172 20.45 -10.92 -25.06
C GLY A 172 20.78 -11.70 -23.79
N ARG A 173 20.45 -12.99 -23.81
CA ARG A 173 20.70 -13.91 -22.69
C ARG A 173 21.59 -15.05 -23.13
N THR A 174 22.34 -15.60 -22.18
CA THR A 174 23.05 -16.87 -22.39
C THR A 174 22.05 -18.03 -22.49
N PRO A 175 22.48 -19.19 -22.99
CA PRO A 175 21.77 -20.44 -22.75
C PRO A 175 21.49 -20.62 -21.25
N LEU A 176 20.34 -21.21 -20.93
CA LEU A 176 19.99 -21.57 -19.55
C LEU A 176 20.77 -22.82 -19.18
N ILE A 177 21.51 -22.75 -18.07
CA ILE A 177 22.29 -23.88 -17.57
C ILE A 177 21.54 -24.47 -16.37
N PHE A 178 21.13 -25.72 -16.49
CA PHE A 178 20.51 -26.47 -15.41
C PHE A 178 21.62 -27.04 -14.52
N VAL A 179 21.73 -26.51 -13.30
CA VAL A 179 22.74 -26.91 -12.34
C VAL A 179 22.18 -28.08 -11.52
N PRO A 180 22.87 -29.24 -11.45
CA PRO A 180 22.49 -30.32 -10.57
C PRO A 180 22.41 -29.83 -9.12
N LEU A 181 21.30 -30.12 -8.45
CA LEU A 181 21.17 -29.91 -7.02
C LEU A 181 21.66 -31.18 -6.31
N GLU A 182 22.75 -31.08 -5.55
CA GLU A 182 23.20 -32.12 -4.62
C GLU A 182 22.29 -32.24 -3.39
#